data_AF-A0A1G7J3U3-F1
#
_entry.id   AF-A0A1G7J3U3-F1
#
_cell.length_a   1.000
_cell.length_b   1.000
_cell.length_c   1.000
_cell.angle_alpha   90.00
_cell.angle_beta   90.00
_cell.angle_gamma   90.00
#
_symmetry.space_group_name_H-M   'P 1'
#
loop_
_entity.id
_entity.type
_entity.pdbx_description
1 polymer ?
#
loop_
_entity_poly.entity_id
_entity_poly.type
_entity_poly.pdbx_seq_one_letter_code
_entity_poly.pdbx_strand_id
1 'polypeptide(L)' 'MRPNVDIPWSLHGQVKEWAEETDRTLTEAYTELVNTGLANVEHPDES' A
#
# COMPACT_ATOMS: atom_id res chain seq x y z
N MET A 1 -11.22 2.77 -4.15
CA MET A 1 -10.70 4.01 -4.78
C MET A 1 -9.53 3.62 -5.67
N ARG A 2 -9.43 4.11 -6.91
CA ARG A 2 -8.22 3.96 -7.73
C ARG A 2 -7.41 5.25 -7.54
N PRO A 3 -6.19 5.21 -6.98
CA PRO A 3 -5.38 6.41 -6.86
C PRO A 3 -5.09 6.97 -8.27
N ASN A 4 -4.90 8.29 -8.40
CA ASN A 4 -4.66 8.97 -9.69
C ASN A 4 -3.22 8.75 -10.22
N VAL A 5 -2.74 7.52 -10.05
CA VAL A 5 -1.44 7.01 -10.47
C VAL A 5 -1.69 5.65 -11.12
N ASP A 6 -1.03 5.38 -12.23
CA ASP A 6 -1.13 4.07 -12.86
C ASP A 6 -0.35 3.04 -12.03
N ILE A 7 -1.10 2.17 -11.37
CA ILE A 7 -0.57 1.05 -10.61
C ILE A 7 -0.71 -0.22 -11.45
N PRO A 8 0.35 -1.05 -11.60
CA PRO A 8 0.26 -2.33 -12.28
C PRO A 8 -0.88 -3.19 -11.70
N TRP A 9 -1.62 -3.89 -12.57
CA TRP A 9 -2.77 -4.70 -12.16
C TRP A 9 -2.41 -5.78 -11.14
N SER A 10 -1.22 -6.37 -11.27
CA SER A 10 -0.68 -7.33 -10.30
C SER A 10 -0.52 -6.74 -8.90
N LEU A 11 0.01 -5.52 -8.81
CA LEU A 11 0.20 -4.83 -7.53
C LEU A 11 -1.13 -4.37 -6.93
N HIS A 12 -2.08 -3.93 -7.76
CA HIS A 12 -3.45 -3.68 -7.29
C HIS A 12 -4.10 -4.94 -6.70
N GLY A 13 -3.93 -6.09 -7.35
CA GLY A 13 -4.41 -7.38 -6.85
C GLY A 13 -3.86 -7.71 -5.47
N GLN A 14 -2.55 -7.56 -5.27
CA GLN A 14 -1.90 -7.81 -3.98
C GLN A 14 -2.40 -6.86 -2.87
N VAL A 15 -2.53 -5.56 -3.16
CA VAL A 15 -3.05 -4.59 -2.18
C VAL A 15 -4.50 -4.89 -1.84
N LYS A 16 -5.30 -5.35 -2.80
CA LYS A 16 -6.69 -5.74 -2.58
C LYS A 16 -6.79 -6.96 -1.66
N GLU A 17 -6.02 -8.01 -1.94
CA GLU A 17 -5.99 -9.23 -1.14
C GLU A 17 -5.59 -8.90 0.31
N TRP A 18 -4.52 -8.12 0.49
CA TRP A 18 -4.09 -7.70 1.82
C TRP A 18 -5.12 -6.82 2.56
N ALA A 19 -5.84 -5.95 1.84
CA ALA A 19 -6.93 -5.17 2.43
C ALA A 19 -8.07 -6.05 2.95
N GLU A 20 -8.46 -7.07 2.17
CA GLU A 20 -9.48 -8.04 2.57
C GLU A 20 -9.04 -8.89 3.77
N GLU A 21 -7.77 -9.33 3.81
CA GLU A 21 -7.20 -10.10 4.93
C GLU A 21 -7.12 -9.31 6.23
N THR A 22 -6.95 -7.99 6.15
CA THR A 22 -6.78 -7.12 7.31
C THR A 22 -8.03 -6.33 7.70
N ASP A 23 -9.18 -6.64 7.08
CA ASP A 23 -10.46 -5.94 7.24
C ASP A 23 -10.32 -4.42 7.06
N ARG A 24 -9.53 -4.03 6.06
CA ARG A 24 -9.27 -2.63 5.70
C ARG A 24 -9.94 -2.29 4.38
N THR A 25 -10.30 -1.02 4.25
CA THR A 25 -10.68 -0.50 2.94
C THR A 25 -9.44 -0.43 2.03
N LEU A 26 -9.67 -0.52 0.72
CA LEU A 26 -8.60 -0.32 -0.28
C LEU A 26 -7.85 1.00 -0.08
N THR A 27 -8.55 2.06 0.35
CA THR A 27 -7.93 3.37 0.60
C THR A 27 -6.95 3.30 1.77
N GLU A 28 -7.36 2.73 2.89
CA GLU A 28 -6.50 2.55 4.06
C GLU A 28 -5.27 1.71 3.72
N ALA A 29 -5.48 0.62 2.97
CA ALA A 29 -4.39 -0.23 2.52
C ALA A 29 -3.37 0.54 1.65
N TYR A 30 -3.84 1.30 0.66
CA TYR A 30 -2.93 2.12 -0.15
C TYR A 30 -2.21 3.19 0.67
N THR A 31 -2.90 3.85 1.60
CA THR A 31 -2.30 4.86 2.46
C THR A 31 -1.21 4.26 3.37
N GLU A 32 -1.49 3.13 4.01
CA GLU A 32 -0.54 2.44 4.88
C GLU A 32 0.68 1.92 4.10
N LEU A 33 0.46 1.35 2.92
CA LEU A 33 1.56 0.89 2.05
C LEU A 33 2.49 2.05 1.65
N VAL A 34 1.91 3.17 1.23
CA VAL A 34 2.69 4.35 0.83
C VAL A 34 3.45 4.95 2.00
N ASN A 35 2.80 5.12 3.17
CA ASN A 35 3.45 5.66 4.37
C ASN A 35 4.59 4.76 4.87
N THR A 36 4.36 3.45 4.89
CA THR A 36 5.39 2.48 5.29
C THR A 36 6.55 2.47 4.31
N GLY A 37 6.25 2.53 3.00
CA GLY A 37 7.26 2.67 1.95
C GLY A 37 8.09 3.95 2.08
N LEU A 38 7.44 5.10 2.34
CA LEU A 38 8.14 6.37 2.58
C LEU A 38 9.04 6.29 3.81
N ALA A 39 8.53 5.80 4.94
CA ALA A 39 9.29 5.67 6.17
C ALA A 39 10.54 4.81 5.99
N ASN A 40 10.44 3.68 5.28
CA ASN A 40 11.58 2.82 4.98
C ASN A 40 12.61 3.46 4.04
N VAL A 41 12.18 4.37 3.16
CA VAL A 41 13.08 5.11 2.26
C VAL A 41 13.75 6.29 2.99
N GLU A 42 13.04 6.95 3.89
CA GLU A 42 13.57 8.06 4.71
C GLU A 42 14.51 7.56 5.82
N HIS A 43 14.26 6.37 6.34
CA HIS A 43 15.01 5.76 7.46
C HIS A 43 15.47 4.32 7.11
N PRO A 44 16.36 4.14 6.13
CA PRO A 44 16.74 2.81 5.64
C PRO A 44 17.54 1.95 6.65
N ASP A 45 18.08 2.56 7.72
CA ASP A 45 18.97 1.91 8.69
C ASP A 45 18.35 1.75 10.11
N GLU A 46 17.08 2.11 10.30
CA GLU A 46 16.36 1.89 11.58
C GLU A 46 15.51 0.61 11.47
N SER A 47 16.16 -0.56 11.65
CA SER A 47 15.54 -1.89 11.72
C SER A 47 15.83 -2.59 13.04
#